data_AF-X1VMK7-F1
#
_entry.id   AF-X1VMK7-F1
#
_cell.length_a   1.000
_cell.length_b   1.000
_cell.length_c   1.000
_cell.angle_alpha   90.00
_cell.angle_beta   90.00
_cell.angle_gamma   90.00
#
_symmetry.space_group_name_H-M   'P 1'
#
loop_
_entity.id
_entity.type
_entity.pdbx_description
1 polymer ?
#
loop_
_entity_poly.entity_id
_entity_poly.type
_entity_poly.pdbx_seq_one_letter_code
_entity_poly.pdbx_strand_id
1 'polypeptide(L)'
;MKEIIQKNLESGQLEECDLTLKDLDKIGDSFARILTGMFHTRVEYPDDDLIKKAKEEKKKNGNSGRKSTKNNKDKSRKNKRDNQKGSATSKS
;
A
#
# COMPACT_ATOMS: atom_id res chain seq x y z
N MET A 1 7.01 -17.79 -3.80
CA MET A 1 7.78 -16.59 -3.39
C MET A 1 8.30 -16.67 -1.96
N LYS A 2 7.43 -16.88 -0.94
CA LYS A 2 7.86 -16.93 0.47
C LYS A 2 8.99 -17.93 0.77
N GLU A 3 8.93 -19.13 0.19
CA GLU A 3 9.98 -20.15 0.35
C GLU A 3 11.35 -19.72 -0.17
N ILE A 4 11.42 -18.94 -1.25
CA ILE A 4 12.68 -18.46 -1.84
C ILE A 4 13.32 -17.44 -0.89
N ILE A 5 12.52 -16.53 -0.36
CA ILE A 5 12.97 -15.54 0.62
C ILE A 5 13.47 -16.25 1.88
N GLN A 6 12.73 -17.24 2.37
CA GLN A 6 13.12 -18.02 3.55
C GLN A 6 14.44 -18.75 3.34
N LYS A 7 14.63 -19.41 2.18
CA LYS A 7 15.89 -20.08 1.84
C LYS A 7 17.08 -19.12 1.80
N ASN A 8 16.89 -17.92 1.25
CA ASN A 8 17.96 -16.91 1.18
C ASN A 8 18.26 -16.29 2.55
N LEU A 9 17.26 -16.22 3.43
CA LEU A 9 17.43 -15.78 4.81
C LEU A 9 18.21 -16.83 5.63
N GLU A 10 17.86 -18.11 5.47
CA GLU A 10 18.55 -19.24 6.13
C GLU A 10 19.97 -19.45 5.63
N SER A 11 20.25 -19.13 4.37
CA SER A 11 21.59 -19.24 3.78
C SER A 11 22.51 -18.07 4.14
N GLY A 12 22.04 -17.07 4.89
CA GLY A 12 22.83 -15.90 5.29
C GLY A 12 23.16 -14.93 4.15
N GLN A 13 22.60 -15.12 2.94
CA GLN A 13 22.93 -14.32 1.76
C GLN A 13 22.53 -12.84 1.87
N LEU A 14 21.71 -12.50 2.86
CA LEU A 14 21.18 -11.15 3.09
C LEU A 14 21.78 -10.48 4.33
N GLU A 15 22.79 -11.08 4.98
CA GLU A 15 23.34 -10.57 6.26
C GLU A 15 24.01 -9.20 6.14
N GLU A 16 24.60 -8.87 4.99
CA GLU A 16 25.25 -7.57 4.74
C GLU A 16 24.29 -6.53 4.14
N CYS A 17 23.01 -6.86 3.99
CA CYS A 17 22.01 -5.95 3.44
C CYS A 17 21.18 -5.29 4.55
N ASP A 18 20.96 -3.98 4.47
CA ASP A 18 20.06 -3.25 5.38
C ASP A 18 18.59 -3.43 4.96
N LEU A 19 18.10 -4.67 5.08
CA LEU A 19 16.72 -5.05 4.74
C LEU A 19 15.96 -5.47 6.00
N THR A 20 14.78 -4.89 6.20
CA THR A 20 13.87 -5.35 7.25
C THR A 20 12.99 -6.49 6.76
N LEU A 21 12.45 -7.31 7.68
CA LEU A 21 11.46 -8.34 7.33
C LEU A 21 10.26 -7.78 6.56
N LYS A 22 9.85 -6.55 6.88
CA LYS A 22 8.77 -5.85 6.17
C LYS A 22 9.13 -5.53 4.73
N ASP A 23 10.40 -5.27 4.44
CA ASP A 23 10.84 -5.03 3.06
C ASP A 23 10.89 -6.33 2.26
N LEU A 24 11.28 -7.44 2.89
CA LEU A 24 11.19 -8.77 2.29
C LEU A 24 9.75 -9.13 1.91
N ASP A 25 8.77 -8.81 2.76
CA ASP A 25 7.35 -9.00 2.44
C ASP A 25 6.94 -8.19 1.19
N LYS A 26 7.30 -6.90 1.14
CA LYS A 26 7.00 -6.05 -0.04
C LYS A 26 7.66 -6.56 -1.32
N ILE A 27 8.91 -7.04 -1.22
CA ILE A 27 9.65 -7.64 -2.33
C ILE A 27 8.89 -8.89 -2.80
N GLY A 28 8.54 -9.79 -1.88
CA GLY A 28 7.79 -11.00 -2.16
C GLY A 28 6.47 -10.74 -2.88
N ASP A 29 5.69 -9.77 -2.40
CA ASP A 29 4.41 -9.37 -3.01
C ASP A 29 4.60 -8.78 -4.41
N SER A 30 5.64 -7.97 -4.60
CA SER A 30 5.94 -7.36 -5.90
C SER A 30 6.26 -8.43 -6.94
N PHE A 31 7.13 -9.37 -6.60
CA PHE A 31 7.47 -10.49 -7.48
C PHE A 31 6.27 -11.42 -7.72
N ALA A 32 5.45 -11.69 -6.70
CA ALA A 32 4.25 -12.49 -6.88
C ALA A 32 3.33 -11.87 -7.94
N ARG A 33 3.07 -10.56 -7.86
CA ARG A 33 2.24 -9.84 -8.85
C ARG A 33 2.81 -9.90 -10.27
N ILE A 34 4.12 -9.72 -10.41
CA ILE A 34 4.80 -9.79 -11.73
C ILE A 34 4.66 -11.19 -12.32
N LEU A 35 4.97 -12.23 -11.53
CA LEU A 35 4.89 -13.61 -11.99
C LEU A 35 3.45 -14.01 -12.30
N THR A 36 2.48 -13.58 -11.49
CA THR A 36 1.05 -13.73 -11.78
C THR A 36 0.72 -13.15 -13.15
N GLY A 37 1.20 -11.95 -13.48
CA GLY A 37 1.01 -11.35 -14.80
C GLY A 37 1.70 -12.13 -15.94
N MET A 38 2.90 -12.66 -15.71
CA MET A 38 3.64 -13.46 -16.70
C MET A 38 2.97 -14.80 -17.02
N PHE A 39 2.35 -15.43 -16.01
CA PHE A 39 1.72 -16.75 -16.15
C PHE A 39 0.21 -16.69 -16.38
N HIS A 40 -0.39 -15.50 -16.42
CA HIS A 40 -1.74 -15.35 -16.95
C HIS A 40 -1.69 -15.36 -18.48
N THR A 41 -2.39 -16.32 -19.05
CA THR A 41 -2.63 -16.37 -20.50
C THR A 41 -3.30 -15.07 -20.95
N ARG A 42 -2.91 -14.58 -22.13
CA ARG A 42 -3.56 -13.44 -22.78
C ARG A 42 -5.06 -13.74 -22.85
N VAL A 43 -5.85 -12.96 -22.11
CA VAL A 43 -7.31 -13.10 -22.14
C VAL A 43 -7.78 -12.64 -23.51
N GLU A 44 -8.48 -13.52 -24.20
CA GLU A 44 -9.10 -13.22 -25.48
C GLU A 44 -10.25 -12.23 -25.25
N TYR A 45 -10.39 -11.27 -26.15
CA TYR A 45 -11.47 -10.29 -26.01
C TYR A 45 -12.81 -11.02 -26.05
N PRO A 46 -13.75 -10.73 -25.12
CA PRO A 46 -15.07 -11.33 -25.17
C PRO A 46 -15.75 -10.92 -26.47
N ASP A 47 -16.37 -11.89 -27.15
CA ASP A 47 -17.16 -11.61 -28.34
C ASP A 47 -18.23 -10.55 -28.06
N ASP A 48 -18.63 -9.80 -29.08
CA ASP A 48 -19.64 -8.74 -28.97
C ASP A 48 -20.93 -9.21 -28.28
N ASP A 49 -21.28 -10.49 -28.43
CA ASP A 49 -22.46 -11.09 -27.80
C ASP A 49 -22.28 -11.37 -26.30
N LEU A 50 -21.06 -11.68 -25.85
CA LEU A 50 -20.72 -11.76 -24.43
C LEU A 50 -20.72 -10.37 -23.78
N ILE A 51 -20.24 -9.36 -24.51
CA ILE A 51 -20.26 -7.96 -24.07
C ILE A 51 -21.71 -7.45 -23.91
N LYS A 52 -22.60 -7.78 -24.85
CA LYS A 52 -24.04 -7.42 -24.77
C LYS A 52 -24.71 -8.08 -23.55
N LYS A 53 -24.50 -9.39 -23.33
CA LYS A 53 -25.05 -10.12 -22.18
C LYS A 53 -24.57 -9.54 -20.85
N ALA A 54 -23.27 -9.25 -20.71
CA ALA A 54 -22.72 -8.65 -19.49
C ALA A 54 -23.28 -7.24 -19.21
N LYS A 55 -23.61 -6.46 -20.26
CA LYS A 55 -24.26 -5.14 -20.11
C LYS A 55 -25.72 -5.25 -19.68
N GLU A 56 -26.44 -6.26 -20.15
CA GLU A 56 -27.83 -6.51 -19.77
C GLU A 56 -27.97 -6.98 -18.32
N GLU A 57 -27.05 -7.82 -17.84
CA GLU A 57 -27.04 -8.27 -16.43
C GLU A 57 -26.74 -7.13 -15.45
N LYS A 58 -25.83 -6.21 -15.80
CA LYS A 58 -25.50 -5.06 -14.94
C LYS A 58 -26.65 -4.06 -14.79
N LYS A 59 -27.58 -3.98 -15.74
CA LYS A 59 -28.77 -3.09 -15.63
C LYS A 59 -29.77 -3.57 -14.58
N LYS A 60 -29.76 -4.85 -14.19
CA LYS A 60 -30.72 -5.42 -13.24
C LYS A 60 -30.32 -5.30 -11.76
N ASN A 61 -29.04 -5.06 -11.45
CA ASN A 61 -28.51 -5.03 -10.07
C ASN A 61 -28.22 -3.61 -9.50
N GLY A 62 -28.68 -2.55 -10.16
CA GLY A 62 -28.40 -1.15 -9.81
C GLY A 62 -29.24 -0.54 -8.68
N ASN A 63 -29.53 -1.27 -7.58
CA ASN A 63 -30.16 -0.67 -6.40
C ASN A 63 -29.54 -1.16 -5.07
N SER A 64 -28.51 -0.47 -4.59
CA SER A 64 -28.30 -0.26 -3.15
C SER A 64 -27.23 0.82 -2.86
N GLY A 65 -27.70 1.94 -2.31
CA GLY A 65 -27.03 2.67 -1.23
C GLY A 65 -25.70 3.38 -1.53
N ARG A 66 -25.78 4.58 -2.09
CA ARG A 66 -24.70 5.60 -2.05
C ARG A 66 -24.41 6.00 -0.59
N LYS A 67 -23.39 5.41 0.05
CA LYS A 67 -22.90 5.89 1.36
C LYS A 67 -21.83 6.96 1.14
N SER A 68 -22.18 8.22 1.42
CA SER A 68 -21.28 9.37 1.31
C SER A 68 -20.12 9.26 2.32
N THR A 69 -18.91 9.57 1.88
CA THR A 69 -17.71 9.72 2.73
C THR A 69 -17.84 10.98 3.59
N LYS A 70 -17.98 10.81 4.91
CA LYS A 70 -17.97 11.92 5.88
C LYS A 70 -16.51 12.17 6.30
N ASN A 71 -15.92 13.24 5.78
CA ASN A 71 -14.60 13.72 6.17
C ASN A 71 -14.64 14.25 7.61
N ASN A 72 -13.94 13.61 8.55
CA ASN A 72 -13.70 14.16 9.89
C ASN A 72 -12.39 14.95 9.89
N LYS A 73 -12.51 16.27 10.07
CA LYS A 73 -11.43 17.23 10.22
C LYS A 73 -11.32 17.56 11.71
N ASP A 74 -10.43 16.90 12.46
CA ASP A 74 -10.15 17.27 13.87
C ASP A 74 -8.64 17.50 14.12
N LYS A 75 -8.32 18.80 14.12
CA LYS A 75 -7.34 19.56 14.93
C LYS A 75 -6.06 18.86 15.40
N SER A 76 -4.99 19.08 14.64
CA SER A 76 -3.64 19.21 15.21
C SER A 76 -3.47 20.64 15.75
N ARG A 77 -3.55 20.81 17.08
CA ARG A 77 -3.02 21.99 17.78
C ARG A 77 -1.56 21.71 18.11
N LYS A 78 -0.63 22.25 17.33
CA LYS A 78 0.78 22.33 17.70
C LYS A 78 1.37 23.63 17.17
N ASN A 79 1.63 24.57 18.08
CA ASN A 79 2.54 25.71 17.95
C ASN A 79 2.75 26.25 19.37
N LYS A 80 3.92 26.70 19.81
CA LYS A 80 5.31 26.61 19.37
C LYS A 80 6.06 27.13 20.60
N ARG A 81 7.00 26.37 21.16
CA ARG A 81 7.88 26.86 22.23
C ARG A 81 8.89 27.77 21.56
N ASP A 82 8.90 29.05 21.90
CA ASP A 82 10.02 29.94 21.59
C ASP A 82 10.55 30.54 22.89
N ASN A 83 11.86 30.33 23.04
CA ASN A 83 12.73 30.59 24.17
C ASN A 83 13.64 31.75 23.79
N GLN A 84 13.68 32.84 24.57
CA GLN A 84 14.82 33.77 24.64
C GLN A 84 14.86 34.33 26.08
N LYS A 85 15.78 33.84 26.92
CA LYS A 85 17.15 34.35 27.19
C LYS A 85 17.18 35.79 27.74
N GLY A 86 17.60 35.90 29.00
CA GLY A 86 17.98 37.16 29.65
C GLY A 86 18.45 36.92 31.09
N SER A 87 19.55 36.19 31.28
CA SER A 87 20.24 36.08 32.57
C SER A 87 21.73 36.37 32.40
N ALA A 88 22.17 37.50 32.93
CA ALA A 88 23.55 37.87 33.23
C ALA A 88 23.45 38.89 34.39
N THR A 89 23.80 38.51 35.63
CA THR A 89 25.05 38.91 36.35
C THR A 89 25.21 40.43 36.44
N SER A 90 25.48 41.11 37.55
CA SER A 90 26.02 40.73 38.87
C SER A 90 26.14 42.01 39.72
N LYS A 91 25.80 41.91 41.02
CA LYS A 91 26.64 42.31 42.18
C LYS A 91 27.45 43.63 42.10
N SER A 92 27.00 44.67 42.83
CA SER A 92 27.70 45.45 43.88
C SER A 92 26.98 46.77 44.12
#